data_AF-I2C9R4-F1
#
_entry.id   AF-I2C9R4-F1
#
_cell.length_a   1.000
_cell.length_b   1.000
_cell.length_c   1.000
_cell.angle_alpha   90.00
_cell.angle_beta   90.00
_cell.angle_gamma   90.00
#
_symmetry.space_group_name_H-M   'P 1'
#
loop_
_entity.id
_entity.type
_entity.pdbx_description
1 polymer ?
#
loop_
_entity_poly.entity_id
_entity_poly.type
_entity_poly.pdbx_seq_one_letter_code
_entity_poly.pdbx_strand_id
1 'polypeptide(L)'
;MFGKILIPETEKTQTIKGDFNMDEEGEGAANVIDAAAKGASTGLQIALNVGAMLLAFVALIAVVNGILGGIGGWFGFKHITLESILGYVFSPIAFVIGVPWHEALGAGSYIGQKLVLNEFVAYSNFGPHIADFSKKTSTIISFALCGFANFSSIAIMLGTLGGLAPSRRSDIARLGLRAVIAGTLANLLSAAIAGMFI
;
A
#
# COMPACT_ATOMS: atom_id res chain seq x y z
N MET A 1 -2.28 -10.22 13.13
CA MET A 1 -3.49 -11.07 13.02
C MET A 1 -3.52 -11.85 11.72
N PHE A 2 -3.80 -11.24 10.56
CA PHE A 2 -4.00 -11.95 9.29
C PHE A 2 -2.83 -12.81 8.81
N GLY A 3 -1.58 -12.44 9.10
CA GLY A 3 -0.43 -13.29 8.79
C GLY A 3 -0.52 -14.69 9.44
N LYS A 4 -0.94 -14.76 10.71
CA LYS A 4 -1.12 -16.05 11.42
C LYS A 4 -2.41 -16.77 11.07
N ILE A 5 -3.43 -16.05 10.56
CA ILE A 5 -4.66 -16.66 10.04
C ILE A 5 -4.37 -17.34 8.70
N LEU A 6 -3.65 -16.66 7.79
CA LEU A 6 -3.35 -17.18 6.46
C LEU A 6 -2.24 -18.23 6.48
N ILE A 7 -1.25 -18.07 7.37
CA ILE A 7 -0.13 -19.00 7.55
C ILE A 7 0.10 -19.22 9.05
N PRO A 8 -0.62 -20.17 9.67
CA PRO A 8 -0.39 -20.55 11.05
C PRO A 8 1.04 -21.10 11.25
N GLU A 9 1.62 -20.86 12.42
CA GLU A 9 2.92 -21.42 12.78
C GLU A 9 2.79 -22.92 13.02
N THR A 10 3.59 -23.73 12.33
CA THR A 10 3.59 -25.20 12.48
C THR A 10 4.93 -25.73 12.97
N GLU A 11 6.00 -24.93 12.83
CA GLU A 11 7.33 -25.28 13.28
C GLU A 11 7.58 -24.75 14.71
N LYS A 12 8.61 -25.30 15.36
CA LYS A 12 9.05 -24.77 16.65
C LYS A 12 9.81 -23.47 16.42
N THR A 13 9.31 -22.38 17.00
CA THR A 13 9.99 -21.09 16.96
C THR A 13 11.42 -21.21 17.49
N GLN A 14 12.40 -20.89 16.64
CA GLN A 14 13.79 -20.78 17.05
C GLN A 14 14.03 -19.40 17.64
N THR A 15 13.46 -19.13 18.81
CA THR A 15 13.83 -17.94 19.58
C THR A 15 15.17 -18.23 20.23
N ILE A 16 16.21 -17.46 19.88
CA ILE A 16 17.48 -17.53 20.60
C ILE A 16 17.22 -17.05 22.04
N LYS A 17 17.33 -17.97 23.00
CA LYS A 17 17.36 -17.64 24.43
C LYS A 17 18.82 -17.37 24.80
N GLY A 18 19.19 -16.10 24.94
CA GLY A 18 20.54 -15.67 25.34
C GLY A 18 20.85 -14.24 24.88
N ASP A 19 21.95 -13.67 25.39
CA ASP A 19 22.50 -12.41 24.89
C ASP A 19 22.87 -12.57 23.42
N PHE A 20 22.14 -11.85 22.57
CA PHE A 20 22.35 -11.82 21.14
C PHE A 20 23.43 -10.75 20.87
N ASN A 21 24.67 -11.18 20.66
CA ASN A 21 25.68 -10.30 20.08
C ASN A 21 25.31 -10.08 18.61
N MET A 22 24.59 -9.00 18.32
CA MET A 22 24.59 -8.44 16.99
C MET A 22 26.03 -7.95 16.76
N ASP A 23 26.77 -8.64 15.90
CA ASP A 23 27.94 -8.03 15.29
C ASP A 23 27.42 -6.77 14.59
N GLU A 24 27.73 -5.58 15.13
CA GLU A 24 27.44 -4.32 14.47
C GLU A 24 28.25 -4.29 13.17
N GLU A 25 27.66 -4.80 12.08
CA GLU A 25 28.19 -4.57 10.74
C GLU A 25 27.95 -3.10 10.38
N GLY A 26 28.86 -2.23 10.84
CA GLY A 26 28.92 -0.81 10.49
C GLY A 26 29.38 0.07 11.65
N GLU A 27 30.12 1.14 11.35
CA GLU A 27 30.34 2.21 12.31
C GLU A 27 28.99 2.92 12.57
N GLY A 28 28.42 2.71 13.76
CA GLY A 28 27.26 3.45 14.25
C GLY A 28 27.45 4.97 14.17
N ALA A 29 26.40 5.73 14.48
CA ALA A 29 26.54 7.17 14.52
C ALA A 29 27.48 7.61 15.66
N ALA A 30 28.45 8.48 15.37
CA ALA A 30 29.44 8.90 16.37
C ALA A 30 28.84 9.79 17.49
N ASN A 31 27.76 10.52 17.18
CA ASN A 31 27.01 11.36 18.11
C ASN A 31 25.63 11.68 17.52
N VAL A 32 24.80 12.41 18.29
CA VAL A 32 23.44 12.81 17.88
C VAL A 32 23.41 13.66 16.60
N ILE A 33 24.46 14.44 16.34
CA ILE A 33 24.54 15.29 15.13
C ILE A 33 24.84 14.43 13.91
N ASP A 34 25.79 13.48 14.01
CA ASP A 34 26.07 12.51 12.95
C ASP A 34 24.83 11.64 12.65
N ALA A 35 24.11 11.18 13.68
CA ALA A 35 22.87 10.43 13.52
C ALA A 35 21.80 11.24 12.76
N ALA A 36 21.62 12.52 13.13
CA ALA A 36 20.69 13.42 12.45
C ALA A 36 21.09 13.66 10.98
N ALA A 37 22.38 13.86 10.70
CA ALA A 37 22.88 14.06 9.34
C ALA A 37 22.71 12.81 8.46
N LYS A 38 23.04 11.62 8.97
CA LYS A 38 22.84 10.34 8.28
C LYS A 38 21.35 10.08 8.01
N GLY A 39 20.49 10.35 9.00
CA GLY A 39 19.03 10.25 8.85
C GLY A 39 18.48 11.21 7.79
N ALA A 40 18.93 12.47 7.78
CA ALA A 40 18.52 13.47 6.79
C ALA A 40 18.95 13.07 5.36
N SER A 41 20.16 12.55 5.18
CA SER A 41 20.65 12.08 3.87
C SER A 41 19.84 10.88 3.36
N THR A 42 19.57 9.91 4.23
CA THR A 42 18.71 8.75 3.90
C THR A 42 17.29 9.21 3.56
N GLY A 43 16.73 10.14 4.33
CA GLY A 43 15.41 10.72 4.09
C GLY A 43 15.32 11.46 2.75
N LEU A 44 16.35 12.23 2.38
CA LEU A 44 16.41 12.93 1.09
C LEU A 44 16.36 11.94 -0.08
N GLN A 45 17.11 10.84 0.00
CA GLN A 45 17.08 9.81 -1.04
C GLN A 45 15.69 9.18 -1.18
N ILE A 46 15.04 8.86 -0.06
CA ILE A 46 13.65 8.35 -0.05
C ILE A 46 12.70 9.38 -0.67
N ALA A 47 12.81 10.65 -0.30
CA ALA A 47 11.95 11.72 -0.80
C ALA A 47 12.08 11.90 -2.33
N LEU A 48 13.31 11.88 -2.85
CA LEU A 48 13.56 11.94 -4.30
C LEU A 48 12.95 10.74 -5.03
N ASN A 49 13.09 9.53 -4.47
CA ASN A 49 12.50 8.32 -5.05
C ASN A 49 10.97 8.40 -5.08
N VAL A 50 10.33 8.84 -3.99
CA VAL A 50 8.87 9.00 -3.92
C VAL A 50 8.38 10.08 -4.89
N GLY A 51 9.09 11.21 -4.97
CA GLY A 51 8.75 12.29 -5.91
C GLY A 51 8.83 11.85 -7.38
N ALA A 52 9.92 11.18 -7.75
CA ALA A 52 10.08 10.62 -9.10
C ALA A 52 9.03 9.55 -9.41
N MET A 53 8.73 8.68 -8.45
CA MET A 53 7.69 7.65 -8.56
C MET A 53 6.31 8.29 -8.81
N LEU A 54 5.91 9.29 -8.02
CA LEU A 54 4.63 9.97 -8.19
C LEU A 54 4.49 10.60 -9.58
N LEU A 55 5.52 11.29 -10.05
CA LEU A 55 5.53 11.89 -11.39
C LEU A 55 5.32 10.82 -12.47
N ALA A 56 6.06 9.70 -12.38
CA ALA A 56 5.97 8.61 -13.34
C ALA A 56 4.59 7.93 -13.33
N PHE A 57 4.02 7.64 -12.16
CA PHE A 57 2.73 6.98 -12.06
C PHE A 57 1.59 7.88 -12.52
N VAL A 58 1.59 9.18 -12.19
CA VAL A 58 0.56 10.12 -12.67
C VAL A 58 0.59 10.18 -14.21
N ALA A 59 1.78 10.25 -14.82
CA ALA A 59 1.92 10.24 -16.27
C ALA A 59 1.44 8.90 -16.88
N LEU A 60 1.80 7.77 -16.27
CA LEU A 60 1.39 6.45 -16.75
C LEU A 60 -0.13 6.25 -16.66
N ILE A 61 -0.76 6.67 -15.56
CA ILE A 61 -2.21 6.63 -15.40
C ILE A 61 -2.89 7.48 -16.48
N ALA A 62 -2.36 8.68 -16.79
CA ALA A 62 -2.89 9.52 -17.85
C ALA A 62 -2.81 8.83 -19.23
N VAL A 63 -1.71 8.14 -19.53
CA VAL A 63 -1.56 7.35 -20.77
C VAL A 63 -2.58 6.19 -20.79
N VAL A 64 -2.71 5.44 -19.70
CA VAL A 64 -3.68 4.34 -19.58
C VAL A 64 -5.11 4.86 -19.76
N ASN A 65 -5.46 5.97 -19.13
CA ASN A 65 -6.77 6.61 -19.27
C ASN A 65 -7.03 7.09 -20.71
N GLY A 66 -6.01 7.61 -21.40
CA GLY A 66 -6.11 7.96 -22.82
C GLY A 66 -6.41 6.73 -23.71
N ILE A 67 -5.73 5.61 -23.45
CA ILE A 67 -5.96 4.34 -24.17
C ILE A 67 -7.36 3.79 -23.86
N LEU A 68 -7.74 3.74 -22.58
CA LEU A 68 -9.05 3.25 -22.14
C LEU A 68 -10.19 4.09 -22.70
N GLY A 69 -10.05 5.43 -22.71
CA GLY A 69 -11.04 6.32 -23.31
C GLY A 69 -11.15 6.14 -24.82
N GLY A 70 -10.02 5.90 -25.51
CA GLY A 70 -9.98 5.62 -26.95
C GLY A 70 -10.71 4.31 -27.30
N ILE A 71 -10.37 3.22 -26.62
CA ILE A 71 -10.99 1.91 -26.82
C ILE A 71 -12.46 1.94 -26.38
N GLY A 72 -12.74 2.48 -25.19
CA GLY A 72 -14.10 2.63 -24.66
C GLY A 72 -14.99 3.43 -25.59
N GLY A 73 -14.44 4.46 -26.25
CA GLY A 73 -15.12 5.24 -27.26
C GLY A 73 -15.65 4.42 -28.44
N TRP A 74 -14.98 3.32 -28.82
CA TRP A 74 -15.47 2.41 -29.88
C TRP A 74 -16.74 1.64 -29.46
N PHE A 75 -16.93 1.43 -28.15
CA PHE A 75 -18.07 0.73 -27.58
C PHE A 75 -19.12 1.68 -26.96
N GLY A 76 -18.98 2.99 -27.17
CA GLY A 76 -19.90 4.00 -26.64
C GLY A 76 -19.57 4.52 -25.23
N PHE A 77 -18.48 4.05 -24.62
CA PHE A 77 -18.03 4.43 -23.28
C PHE A 77 -16.85 5.41 -23.33
N LYS A 78 -17.09 6.67 -23.68
CA LYS A 78 -16.04 7.68 -23.93
C LYS A 78 -15.25 8.16 -22.69
N HIS A 79 -15.69 7.79 -21.48
CA HIS A 79 -15.12 8.31 -20.23
C HIS A 79 -14.68 7.20 -19.26
N ILE A 80 -14.35 6.01 -19.77
CA ILE A 80 -13.75 4.97 -18.92
C ILE A 80 -12.33 5.38 -18.53
N THR A 81 -12.09 5.41 -17.23
CA THR A 81 -10.76 5.59 -16.66
C THR A 81 -10.38 4.40 -15.78
N LEU A 82 -9.09 4.22 -15.51
CA LEU A 82 -8.57 3.21 -14.60
C LEU A 82 -9.24 3.33 -13.22
N GLU A 83 -9.41 4.55 -12.73
CA GLU A 83 -10.07 4.85 -11.46
C GLU A 83 -11.52 4.36 -11.46
N SER A 84 -12.26 4.56 -12.56
CA SER A 84 -13.64 4.07 -12.66
C SER A 84 -13.71 2.54 -12.62
N ILE A 85 -12.80 1.85 -13.32
CA ILE A 85 -12.73 0.38 -13.33
C ILE A 85 -12.43 -0.13 -11.92
N LEU A 86 -11.42 0.44 -11.26
CA LEU A 86 -11.07 0.10 -9.89
C LEU A 86 -12.23 0.40 -8.93
N GLY A 87 -12.94 1.51 -9.13
CA GLY A 87 -14.15 1.85 -8.39
C GLY A 87 -15.20 0.74 -8.44
N TYR A 88 -15.53 0.26 -9.64
CA TYR A 88 -16.50 -0.84 -9.79
C TYR A 88 -16.02 -2.13 -9.14
N VAL A 89 -14.74 -2.50 -9.34
CA VAL A 89 -14.16 -3.74 -8.80
C VAL A 89 -14.12 -3.74 -7.27
N PHE A 90 -13.78 -2.61 -6.66
CA PHE A 90 -13.57 -2.51 -5.20
C PHE A 90 -14.75 -1.91 -4.44
N SER A 91 -15.81 -1.43 -5.11
CA SER A 91 -17.01 -0.92 -4.43
C SER A 91 -17.69 -1.96 -3.52
N PRO A 92 -17.76 -3.27 -3.84
CA PRO A 92 -18.30 -4.24 -2.89
C PRO A 92 -17.46 -4.35 -1.61
N ILE A 93 -16.13 -4.23 -1.74
CA ILE A 93 -15.21 -4.25 -0.59
C ILE A 93 -15.39 -2.98 0.25
N ALA A 94 -15.48 -1.81 -0.39
CA ALA A 94 -15.75 -0.54 0.30
C ALA A 94 -17.07 -0.60 1.08
N PHE A 95 -18.11 -1.18 0.49
CA PHE A 95 -19.39 -1.37 1.16
C PHE A 95 -19.30 -2.29 2.38
N VAL A 96 -18.59 -3.43 2.26
CA VAL A 96 -18.39 -4.39 3.35
C VAL A 96 -17.67 -3.77 4.55
N ILE A 97 -16.75 -2.83 4.33
CA ILE A 97 -16.04 -2.13 5.43
C ILE A 97 -16.82 -0.93 5.99
N GLY A 98 -18.07 -0.73 5.56
CA GLY A 98 -18.98 0.26 6.17
C GLY A 98 -19.16 1.57 5.42
N VAL A 99 -18.68 1.69 4.18
CA VAL A 99 -18.95 2.86 3.32
C VAL A 99 -20.39 2.77 2.76
N PRO A 100 -21.20 3.84 2.82
CA PRO A 100 -22.51 3.87 2.16
C PRO A 100 -22.41 3.58 0.66
N TRP A 101 -23.35 2.83 0.09
CA TRP A 101 -23.27 2.39 -1.32
C TRP A 101 -23.11 3.54 -2.33
N HIS A 102 -23.72 4.70 -2.07
CA HIS A 102 -23.61 5.88 -2.93
C HIS A 102 -22.21 6.51 -2.94
N GLU A 103 -21.39 6.27 -1.92
CA GLU A 103 -19.98 6.70 -1.84
C GLU A 103 -19.00 5.55 -2.15
N ALA A 104 -19.49 4.31 -2.22
CA ALA A 104 -18.67 3.10 -2.35
C ALA A 104 -17.90 3.04 -3.67
N LEU A 105 -18.43 3.63 -4.75
CA LEU A 105 -17.72 3.70 -6.04
C LEU A 105 -16.44 4.56 -5.92
N GLY A 106 -16.56 5.74 -5.30
CA GLY A 106 -15.42 6.63 -5.06
C GLY A 106 -14.42 6.03 -4.07
N ALA A 107 -14.90 5.51 -2.93
CA ALA A 107 -14.05 4.85 -1.95
C ALA A 107 -13.32 3.61 -2.53
N GLY A 108 -14.04 2.80 -3.31
CA GLY A 108 -13.50 1.62 -3.98
C GLY A 108 -12.36 2.00 -4.94
N SER A 109 -12.49 3.13 -5.65
CA SER A 109 -11.44 3.60 -6.56
C SER A 109 -10.13 3.83 -5.82
N TYR A 110 -10.14 4.53 -4.69
CA TYR A 110 -8.93 4.79 -3.91
C TYR A 110 -8.34 3.51 -3.30
N ILE A 111 -9.18 2.61 -2.77
CA ILE A 111 -8.73 1.31 -2.25
C ILE A 111 -8.04 0.49 -3.35
N GLY A 112 -8.62 0.47 -4.55
CA GLY A 112 -8.07 -0.21 -5.71
C GLY A 112 -6.75 0.42 -6.17
N GLN A 113 -6.69 1.75 -6.26
CA GLN A 113 -5.47 2.48 -6.61
C GLN A 113 -4.33 2.14 -5.66
N LYS A 114 -4.60 2.08 -4.35
CA LYS A 114 -3.60 1.70 -3.35
C LYS A 114 -3.06 0.29 -3.56
N LEU A 115 -3.93 -0.68 -3.84
CA LEU A 115 -3.52 -2.08 -3.99
C LEU A 115 -2.72 -2.32 -5.29
N VAL A 116 -3.21 -1.76 -6.40
CA VAL A 116 -2.65 -1.98 -7.75
C VAL A 116 -1.41 -1.12 -7.99
N LEU A 117 -1.43 0.13 -7.52
CA LEU A 117 -0.34 1.08 -7.69
C LEU A 117 0.42 1.18 -6.36
N ASN A 118 0.10 2.17 -5.53
CA ASN A 118 0.62 2.36 -4.19
C ASN A 118 -0.24 3.37 -3.42
N GLU A 119 -0.03 3.44 -2.11
CA GLU A 119 -0.73 4.32 -1.18
C GLU A 119 -0.44 5.81 -1.42
N PHE A 120 0.78 6.19 -1.85
CA PHE A 120 1.11 7.58 -2.14
C PHE A 120 0.28 8.15 -3.30
N VAL A 121 0.13 7.40 -4.39
CA VAL A 121 -0.73 7.78 -5.52
C VAL A 121 -2.19 7.87 -5.06
N ALA A 122 -2.66 6.89 -4.30
CA ALA A 122 -4.03 6.90 -3.79
C ALA A 122 -4.31 8.11 -2.88
N TYR A 123 -3.41 8.44 -1.95
CA TYR A 123 -3.53 9.62 -1.09
C TYR A 123 -3.42 10.93 -1.88
N SER A 124 -2.54 11.01 -2.88
CA SER A 124 -2.44 12.20 -3.75
C SER A 124 -3.74 12.47 -4.50
N ASN A 125 -4.45 11.41 -4.91
CA ASN A 125 -5.73 11.53 -5.61
C ASN A 125 -6.92 11.74 -4.65
N PHE A 126 -6.84 11.19 -3.44
CA PHE A 126 -7.88 11.32 -2.42
C PHE A 126 -7.85 12.67 -1.69
N GLY A 127 -6.66 13.18 -1.33
CA GLY A 127 -6.49 14.39 -0.52
C GLY A 127 -7.31 15.59 -1.00
N PRO A 128 -7.28 15.94 -2.30
CA PRO A 128 -8.08 17.05 -2.84
C PRO A 128 -9.60 16.84 -2.76
N HIS A 129 -10.07 15.60 -2.68
CA HIS A 129 -11.49 15.21 -2.73
C HIS A 129 -12.02 14.75 -1.37
N ILE A 130 -11.26 14.92 -0.28
CA ILE A 130 -11.65 14.43 1.06
C ILE A 130 -12.96 15.05 1.56
N ALA A 131 -13.27 16.27 1.10
CA ALA A 131 -14.47 17.01 1.47
C ALA A 131 -15.71 16.57 0.68
N ASP A 132 -15.54 15.79 -0.39
CA ASP A 132 -16.65 15.28 -1.22
C ASP A 132 -17.34 14.06 -0.58
N PHE A 133 -16.73 13.50 0.47
CA PHE A 133 -17.23 12.35 1.19
C PHE A 133 -17.72 12.73 2.58
N SER A 134 -18.66 11.94 3.11
CA SER A 134 -19.08 12.02 4.50
C SER A 134 -17.89 11.82 5.44
N LYS A 135 -17.93 12.46 6.62
CA LYS A 135 -16.87 12.34 7.65
C LYS A 135 -16.52 10.87 7.95
N LYS A 136 -17.54 10.01 8.00
CA LYS A 136 -17.38 8.57 8.18
C LYS A 136 -16.57 7.95 7.04
N THR A 137 -16.98 8.16 5.80
CA THR A 137 -16.30 7.60 4.63
C THR A 137 -14.89 8.12 4.44
N SER A 138 -14.65 9.42 4.62
CA SER A 138 -13.30 9.99 4.57
C SER A 138 -12.38 9.35 5.61
N THR A 139 -12.92 9.01 6.79
CA THR A 139 -12.16 8.31 7.82
C THR A 139 -11.89 6.86 7.43
N ILE A 140 -12.91 6.12 6.97
CA ILE A 140 -12.74 4.74 6.49
C ILE A 140 -11.69 4.67 5.38
N ILE A 141 -11.77 5.54 4.37
CA ILE A 141 -10.78 5.62 3.27
C ILE A 141 -9.38 5.88 3.86
N SER A 142 -9.24 6.87 4.75
CA SER A 142 -7.96 7.20 5.37
C SER A 142 -7.30 6.00 6.06
N PHE A 143 -8.07 5.18 6.79
CA PHE A 143 -7.55 3.96 7.42
C PHE A 143 -7.29 2.83 6.41
N ALA A 144 -8.14 2.69 5.38
CA ALA A 144 -7.98 1.66 4.36
C ALA A 144 -6.72 1.88 3.50
N LEU A 145 -6.36 3.14 3.26
CA LEU A 145 -5.16 3.53 2.52
C LEU A 145 -3.87 3.45 3.36
N CYS A 146 -3.97 3.43 4.69
CA CYS A 146 -2.84 3.51 5.61
C CYS A 146 -2.04 2.21 5.68
N GLY A 147 -1.25 1.91 4.66
CA GLY A 147 -0.29 0.81 4.69
C GLY A 147 0.33 0.51 3.32
N PHE A 148 1.54 -0.04 3.35
CA PHE A 148 2.34 -0.38 2.16
C PHE A 148 1.90 -1.67 1.46
N ALA A 149 0.72 -2.22 1.72
CA ALA A 149 0.26 -3.46 1.09
C ALA A 149 -0.24 -3.19 -0.34
N ASN A 150 0.66 -3.36 -1.31
CA ASN A 150 0.46 -3.19 -2.74
C ASN A 150 1.37 -4.15 -3.53
N PHE A 151 1.17 -4.31 -4.84
CA PHE A 151 2.00 -5.24 -5.63
C PHE A 151 3.47 -4.83 -5.74
N SER A 152 3.76 -3.52 -5.80
CA SER A 152 5.14 -3.01 -5.87
C SER A 152 5.96 -3.35 -4.62
N SER A 153 5.32 -3.41 -3.45
CA SER A 153 5.94 -3.77 -2.18
C SER A 153 6.49 -5.19 -2.16
N ILE A 154 5.97 -6.11 -2.97
CA ILE A 154 6.54 -7.46 -3.11
C ILE A 154 7.97 -7.36 -3.67
N ALA A 155 8.17 -6.54 -4.71
CA ALA A 155 9.48 -6.34 -5.32
C ALA A 155 10.43 -5.62 -4.36
N ILE A 156 9.94 -4.63 -3.61
CA ILE A 156 10.72 -3.93 -2.57
C ILE A 156 11.19 -4.94 -1.51
N MET A 157 10.30 -5.78 -0.99
CA MET A 157 10.65 -6.78 0.03
C MET A 157 11.60 -7.86 -0.49
N LEU A 158 11.52 -8.21 -1.77
CA LEU A 158 12.50 -9.09 -2.41
C LEU A 158 13.89 -8.46 -2.51
N GLY A 159 13.97 -7.15 -2.70
CA GLY A 159 15.23 -6.41 -2.69
C GLY A 159 15.79 -6.27 -1.28
N THR A 160 14.96 -5.84 -0.32
CA THR A 160 15.39 -5.53 1.05
C THR A 160 15.62 -6.80 1.87
N LEU A 161 14.56 -7.56 2.19
CA LEU A 161 14.69 -8.80 2.97
C LEU A 161 15.47 -9.87 2.21
N GLY A 162 15.34 -9.93 0.88
CA GLY A 162 16.14 -10.86 0.07
C GLY A 162 17.62 -10.51 0.02
N GLY A 163 17.99 -9.25 0.25
CA GLY A 163 19.39 -8.84 0.44
C GLY A 163 19.93 -9.22 1.83
N LEU A 164 19.09 -9.06 2.86
CA LEU A 164 19.44 -9.42 4.25
C LEU A 164 19.52 -10.94 4.47
N ALA A 165 18.68 -11.72 3.77
CA ALA A 165 18.65 -13.17 3.86
C ALA A 165 18.60 -13.81 2.46
N PRO A 166 19.73 -13.84 1.71
CA PRO A 166 19.77 -14.33 0.33
C PRO A 166 19.25 -15.76 0.17
N SER A 167 19.53 -16.64 1.13
CA SER A 167 19.06 -18.03 1.15
C SER A 167 17.54 -18.18 1.28
N ARG A 168 16.84 -17.14 1.74
CA ARG A 168 15.37 -17.11 1.95
C ARG A 168 14.62 -16.33 0.87
N ARG A 169 15.32 -15.84 -0.16
CA ARG A 169 14.73 -15.03 -1.23
C ARG A 169 13.58 -15.73 -1.97
N SER A 170 13.69 -17.04 -2.17
CA SER A 170 12.64 -17.86 -2.79
C SER A 170 11.36 -17.92 -1.95
N ASP A 171 11.49 -18.00 -0.63
CA ASP A 171 10.35 -17.99 0.30
C ASP A 171 9.64 -16.64 0.25
N ILE A 172 10.39 -15.53 0.26
CA ILE A 172 9.85 -14.17 0.15
C ILE A 172 9.02 -14.02 -1.14
N ALA A 173 9.54 -14.51 -2.27
CA ALA A 173 8.83 -14.45 -3.55
C ALA A 173 7.51 -15.23 -3.51
N ARG A 174 7.55 -16.47 -2.98
CA ARG A 174 6.38 -17.35 -2.89
C ARG A 174 5.29 -16.79 -1.97
N LEU A 175 5.69 -16.11 -0.90
CA LEU A 175 4.77 -15.56 0.10
C LEU A 175 4.28 -14.15 -0.23
N GLY A 176 4.91 -13.44 -1.18
CA GLY A 176 4.64 -12.04 -1.48
C GLY A 176 3.16 -11.71 -1.67
N LEU A 177 2.44 -12.45 -2.52
CA LEU A 177 1.01 -12.20 -2.75
C LEU A 177 0.17 -12.46 -1.50
N ARG A 178 0.47 -13.52 -0.74
CA ARG A 178 -0.21 -13.81 0.54
C ARG A 178 0.05 -12.71 1.56
N ALA A 179 1.25 -12.15 1.60
CA ALA A 179 1.60 -11.03 2.47
C ALA A 179 0.83 -9.75 2.09
N VAL A 180 0.69 -9.45 0.80
CA VAL A 180 -0.11 -8.31 0.33
C VAL A 180 -1.58 -8.49 0.70
N ILE A 181 -2.14 -9.68 0.53
CA ILE A 181 -3.52 -9.99 0.97
C ILE A 181 -3.65 -9.80 2.49
N ALA A 182 -2.72 -10.35 3.27
CA ALA A 182 -2.71 -10.22 4.73
C ALA A 182 -2.68 -8.75 5.18
N GLY A 183 -1.79 -7.95 4.57
CA GLY A 183 -1.64 -6.54 4.87
C GLY A 183 -2.86 -5.72 4.45
N THR A 184 -3.45 -6.04 3.29
CA THR A 184 -4.66 -5.38 2.81
C THR A 184 -5.84 -5.65 3.74
N LEU A 185 -6.04 -6.91 4.14
CA LEU A 185 -7.07 -7.26 5.13
C LEU A 185 -6.84 -6.58 6.48
N ALA A 186 -5.59 -6.40 6.91
CA ALA A 186 -5.27 -5.65 8.11
C ALA A 186 -5.72 -4.18 8.01
N ASN A 187 -5.41 -3.52 6.89
CA ASN A 187 -5.85 -2.14 6.65
C ASN A 187 -7.38 -2.03 6.59
N LEU A 188 -8.05 -2.94 5.89
CA LEU A 188 -9.50 -2.98 5.75
C LEU A 188 -10.21 -3.24 7.10
N LEU A 189 -9.65 -4.12 7.95
CA LEU A 189 -10.17 -4.33 9.30
C LEU A 189 -10.04 -3.07 10.15
N SER A 190 -8.90 -2.40 10.14
CA SER A 190 -8.72 -1.12 10.83
C SER A 190 -9.69 -0.06 10.35
N ALA A 191 -9.95 -0.01 9.03
CA ALA A 191 -10.93 0.90 8.44
C ALA A 191 -12.37 0.60 8.87
N ALA A 192 -12.76 -0.67 8.88
CA ALA A 192 -14.07 -1.10 9.35
C ALA A 192 -14.26 -0.74 10.83
N ILE A 193 -13.23 -0.95 11.67
CA ILE A 193 -13.24 -0.55 13.08
C ILE A 193 -13.42 0.96 13.21
N ALA A 194 -12.65 1.76 12.47
CA ALA A 194 -12.79 3.21 12.50
C ALA A 194 -14.21 3.67 12.10
N GLY A 195 -14.78 3.05 11.06
CA GLY A 195 -16.15 3.32 10.61
C GLY A 195 -17.26 2.85 11.56
N MET A 196 -16.97 1.99 12.53
CA MET A 196 -17.92 1.62 13.59
C MET A 196 -18.01 2.68 14.70
N PHE A 197 -16.92 3.40 14.96
CA PHE A 197 -16.83 4.37 16.06
C PHE A 197 -17.07 5.83 15.63
N ILE A 198 -17.41 6.06 14.36
CA ILE A 198 -17.70 7.37 13.76
C ILE A 198 -19.02 7.31 13.00
#